data_AF-A0A7S2ZXD6-F1
#
_entry.id   AF-A0A7S2ZXD6-F1
#
_cell.length_a   1.000
_cell.length_b   1.000
_cell.length_c   1.000
_cell.angle_alpha   90.00
_cell.angle_beta   90.00
_cell.angle_gamma   90.00
#
_symmetry.space_group_name_H-M   'P 1'
#
loop_
_entity.id
_entity.type
_entity.pdbx_description
1 polymer ?
#
loop_
_entity_poly.entity_id
_entity_poly.type
_entity_poly.pdbx_seq_one_letter_code
_entity_poly.pdbx_strand_id
1 'polypeptide(L)'
;MSSINLRFRLSSKTRRLLHFKRLSSGVQLPKKHVRANFAVENERTYIMQNVCALASDSDVVVRKSAFECLVKIAEVYYDCLDMYMNVIYQLTIQAIKQDEEVVALQAIEFWSTIAEE
;
A
#
# COMPACT_ATOMS: atom_id res chain seq x y z
N MET A 1 -37.96 20.81 -3.17
CA MET A 1 -36.95 20.78 -2.10
C MET A 1 -37.03 19.44 -1.37
N SER A 2 -36.15 18.48 -1.64
CA SER A 2 -35.94 17.27 -0.81
C SER A 2 -34.68 16.53 -1.29
N SER A 3 -33.51 17.09 -1.00
CA SER A 3 -32.21 16.49 -1.28
C SER A 3 -31.60 15.93 0.01
N ILE A 4 -32.11 14.80 0.54
CA ILE A 4 -31.53 14.14 1.74
C ILE A 4 -31.40 12.60 1.59
N ASN A 5 -31.37 12.06 0.36
CA ASN A 5 -31.18 10.60 0.14
C ASN A 5 -29.96 10.26 -0.73
N LEU A 6 -28.79 10.79 -0.35
CA LEU A 6 -27.48 10.44 -0.96
C LEU A 6 -26.51 9.74 0.00
N ARG A 7 -26.97 9.24 1.16
CA ARG A 7 -26.21 8.25 1.95
C ARG A 7 -26.45 6.85 1.39
N PHE A 8 -26.20 6.72 0.09
CA PHE A 8 -26.20 5.47 -0.65
C PHE A 8 -25.10 4.57 -0.07
N ARG A 9 -25.50 3.35 0.27
CA ARG A 9 -24.69 2.14 0.47
C ARG A 9 -23.27 2.25 -0.09
N LEU A 10 -22.29 2.56 0.75
CA LEU A 10 -20.89 2.26 0.45
C LEU A 10 -20.71 0.76 0.61
N SER A 11 -20.33 0.07 -0.47
CA SER A 11 -20.01 -1.34 -0.43
C SER A 11 -18.85 -1.59 0.56
N SER A 12 -18.70 -2.82 1.07
CA SER A 12 -17.53 -3.20 1.89
C SER A 12 -16.21 -2.83 1.18
N LYS A 13 -16.18 -2.90 -0.15
CA LYS A 13 -15.05 -2.48 -1.00
C LYS A 13 -14.75 -0.99 -0.89
N THR A 14 -15.77 -0.13 -0.94
CA THR A 14 -15.59 1.33 -0.84
C THR A 14 -15.12 1.73 0.56
N ARG A 15 -15.50 1.00 1.61
CA ARG A 15 -14.96 1.19 2.97
C ARG A 15 -13.50 0.76 3.11
N ARG A 16 -13.08 -0.37 2.51
CA ARG A 16 -11.68 -0.81 2.50
C ARG A 16 -10.79 0.13 1.68
N LEU A 17 -11.26 0.55 0.52
CA LEU A 17 -10.60 1.60 -0.29
C LEU A 17 -10.57 2.95 0.42
N LEU A 18 -11.63 3.39 1.11
CA LEU A 18 -11.61 4.61 1.92
C LEU A 18 -10.69 4.48 3.13
N HIS A 19 -10.63 3.32 3.79
CA HIS A 19 -9.74 3.08 4.92
C HIS A 19 -8.28 3.04 4.47
N PHE A 20 -7.97 2.32 3.39
CA PHE A 20 -6.65 2.31 2.77
C PHE A 20 -6.27 3.69 2.24
N LYS A 21 -7.19 4.38 1.56
CA LYS A 21 -7.00 5.76 1.12
C LYS A 21 -6.91 6.73 2.29
N ARG A 22 -7.41 6.41 3.49
CA ARG A 22 -7.26 7.21 4.71
C ARG A 22 -5.94 6.91 5.43
N LEU A 23 -5.44 5.67 5.35
CA LEU A 23 -4.08 5.31 5.73
C LEU A 23 -3.07 5.98 4.78
N SER A 24 -3.34 5.99 3.46
CA SER A 24 -2.50 6.65 2.46
C SER A 24 -2.75 8.15 2.28
N SER A 25 -3.89 8.72 2.71
CA SER A 25 -4.08 10.17 2.84
C SER A 25 -3.68 10.69 4.22
N GLY A 26 -3.47 9.81 5.21
CA GLY A 26 -2.59 10.07 6.34
C GLY A 26 -1.13 10.31 5.91
N VAL A 27 -0.75 9.88 4.70
CA VAL A 27 0.52 10.21 4.02
C VAL A 27 0.47 11.60 3.35
N GLN A 28 -0.68 12.28 3.33
CA GLN A 28 -0.83 13.67 2.84
C GLN A 28 -0.87 14.73 3.94
N LEU A 29 -0.36 14.43 5.13
CA LEU A 29 0.04 15.47 6.09
C LEU A 29 1.49 15.89 5.85
N PRO A 30 1.81 17.19 5.93
CA PRO A 30 3.06 17.77 5.42
C PRO A 30 4.28 17.12 6.07
N LYS A 31 4.97 16.19 5.35
CA LYS A 31 6.30 15.56 5.59
C LYS A 31 6.73 15.17 7.03
N LYS A 32 5.93 15.44 8.06
CA LYS A 32 6.32 15.52 9.47
C LYS A 32 5.66 14.45 10.33
N HIS A 33 4.63 13.76 9.82
CA HIS A 33 3.92 12.71 10.59
C HIS A 33 4.06 11.30 10.03
N VAL A 34 4.36 11.11 8.73
CA VAL A 34 4.66 9.78 8.18
C VAL A 34 5.94 9.20 8.80
N ARG A 35 6.92 10.07 9.12
CA ARG A 35 8.17 9.71 9.80
C ARG A 35 7.98 9.17 11.23
N ALA A 36 6.88 9.50 11.91
CA ALA A 36 6.68 9.07 13.31
C ALA A 36 6.28 7.59 13.40
N ASN A 37 5.43 7.10 12.49
CA ASN A 37 4.89 5.74 12.58
C ASN A 37 5.88 4.68 12.10
N PHE A 38 6.70 4.97 11.08
CA PHE A 38 7.76 4.05 10.65
C PHE A 38 8.97 4.03 11.61
N ALA A 39 9.10 5.04 12.48
CA ALA A 39 10.13 5.06 13.53
C ALA A 39 9.84 4.12 14.70
N VAL A 40 8.56 3.80 14.94
CA VAL A 40 8.14 2.84 15.97
C VAL A 40 7.96 1.46 15.35
N GLU A 41 8.79 0.50 15.76
CA GLU A 41 8.83 -0.85 15.16
C GLU A 41 7.48 -1.56 15.14
N ASN A 42 6.71 -1.45 16.22
CA ASN A 42 5.38 -2.08 16.31
C ASN A 42 4.39 -1.48 15.31
N GLU A 43 4.40 -0.16 15.14
CA GLU A 43 3.52 0.54 14.21
C GLU A 43 3.93 0.26 12.76
N ARG A 44 5.24 0.27 12.48
CA ARG A 44 5.80 -0.14 11.19
C ARG A 44 5.39 -1.55 10.83
N THR A 45 5.54 -2.50 11.76
CA THR A 45 5.17 -3.90 11.54
C THR A 45 3.69 -4.04 11.27
N TYR A 46 2.83 -3.33 12.00
CA TYR A 46 1.39 -3.32 11.73
C TYR A 46 1.05 -2.76 10.34
N ILE A 47 1.71 -1.67 9.91
CA ILE A 47 1.52 -1.10 8.58
C ILE A 47 1.96 -2.09 7.50
N MET A 48 3.17 -2.65 7.62
CA MET A 48 3.70 -3.60 6.65
C MET A 48 2.85 -4.87 6.55
N GLN A 49 2.38 -5.42 7.67
CA GLN A 49 1.46 -6.55 7.66
C GLN A 49 0.16 -6.24 6.90
N ASN A 50 -0.43 -5.06 7.12
CA ASN A 50 -1.64 -4.65 6.40
C ASN A 50 -1.38 -4.45 4.90
N VAL A 51 -0.29 -3.79 4.52
CA VAL A 51 0.06 -3.57 3.12
C VAL A 51 0.31 -4.90 2.40
N CYS A 52 1.09 -5.80 3.00
CA CYS A 52 1.35 -7.14 2.44
C CYS A 52 0.07 -7.98 2.33
N ALA A 53 -0.85 -7.89 3.30
CA ALA A 53 -2.15 -8.58 3.20
C ALA A 53 -2.99 -8.06 2.02
N LEU A 54 -3.02 -6.73 1.82
CA LEU A 54 -3.76 -6.10 0.72
C LEU A 54 -3.12 -6.35 -0.65
N ALA A 55 -1.81 -6.59 -0.71
CA ALA A 55 -1.13 -6.99 -1.94
C ALA A 55 -1.59 -8.37 -2.47
N SER A 56 -2.28 -9.16 -1.65
CA SER A 56 -2.90 -10.45 -2.03
C SER A 56 -4.44 -10.41 -2.05
N ASP A 57 -5.06 -9.22 -2.02
CA ASP A 57 -6.52 -9.08 -2.07
C ASP A 57 -7.08 -9.60 -3.40
N SER A 58 -8.34 -10.06 -3.43
CA SER A 58 -8.95 -10.54 -4.68
C SER A 58 -9.26 -9.41 -5.67
N ASP A 59 -9.36 -8.17 -5.21
CA ASP A 59 -9.64 -7.00 -6.04
C ASP A 59 -8.34 -6.38 -6.60
N VAL A 60 -8.21 -6.36 -7.93
CA VAL A 60 -7.03 -5.84 -8.64
C VAL A 60 -6.71 -4.39 -8.27
N VAL A 61 -7.73 -3.57 -8.02
CA VAL A 61 -7.55 -2.16 -7.66
C VAL A 61 -6.90 -2.04 -6.28
N VAL A 62 -7.27 -2.93 -5.35
CA VAL A 62 -6.70 -2.98 -3.99
C VAL A 62 -5.25 -3.44 -4.05
N ARG A 63 -4.96 -4.52 -4.79
CA ARG A 63 -3.58 -5.00 -4.96
C ARG A 63 -2.68 -3.93 -5.59
N LYS A 64 -3.11 -3.31 -6.69
CA LYS A 64 -2.38 -2.20 -7.33
C LYS A 64 -2.06 -1.08 -6.33
N SER A 65 -3.07 -0.66 -5.56
CA SER A 65 -2.89 0.40 -4.56
C SER A 65 -1.93 -0.02 -3.43
N ALA A 66 -1.91 -1.30 -3.06
CA ALA A 66 -0.96 -1.84 -2.08
C ALA A 66 0.48 -1.82 -2.61
N PHE A 67 0.70 -2.21 -3.86
CA PHE A 67 2.03 -2.11 -4.49
C PHE A 67 2.48 -0.66 -4.69
N GLU A 68 1.60 0.26 -5.08
CA GLU A 68 1.89 1.71 -5.09
C GLU A 68 2.34 2.21 -3.70
N CYS A 69 1.73 1.69 -2.63
CA CYS A 69 2.17 2.01 -1.27
C CYS A 69 3.54 1.41 -0.94
N LEU A 70 3.86 0.20 -1.41
CA LEU A 70 5.18 -0.40 -1.23
C LEU A 70 6.26 0.41 -1.95
N VAL A 71 6.02 0.88 -3.17
CA VAL A 71 6.90 1.79 -3.90
C VAL A 71 7.19 3.04 -3.05
N LYS A 72 6.14 3.68 -2.52
CA LYS A 72 6.30 4.88 -1.69
C LYS A 72 7.03 4.61 -0.38
N ILE A 73 6.89 3.42 0.19
CA ILE A 73 7.63 3.01 1.39
C ILE A 73 9.11 2.83 1.05
N ALA A 74 9.45 2.21 -0.09
CA ALA A 74 10.82 2.07 -0.55
C ALA A 74 11.52 3.43 -0.73
N GLU A 75 10.87 4.38 -1.40
CA GLU A 75 11.41 5.74 -1.63
C GLU A 75 11.73 6.52 -0.33
N VAL A 76 11.05 6.22 0.79
CA VAL A 76 11.13 7.07 2.00
C VAL A 76 11.75 6.34 3.19
N TYR A 77 11.68 5.00 3.21
CA TYR A 77 12.00 4.16 4.37
C TYR A 77 12.80 2.91 3.99
N TYR A 78 13.65 2.99 2.96
CA TYR A 78 14.51 1.88 2.51
C TYR A 78 15.23 1.16 3.65
N ASP A 79 15.90 1.92 4.54
CA ASP A 79 16.65 1.39 5.70
C ASP A 79 15.79 0.54 6.66
N CYS A 80 14.47 0.67 6.61
CA CYS A 80 13.55 -0.07 7.46
C CYS A 80 12.98 -1.33 6.78
N LEU A 81 13.34 -1.62 5.54
CA LEU A 81 12.75 -2.71 4.75
C LEU A 81 13.38 -4.08 4.99
N ASP A 82 14.61 -4.16 5.49
CA ASP A 82 15.38 -5.41 5.63
C ASP A 82 14.57 -6.55 6.26
N MET A 83 13.83 -6.26 7.34
CA MET A 83 13.02 -7.26 8.05
C MET A 83 11.82 -7.78 7.24
N TYR A 84 11.38 -7.05 6.22
CA TYR A 84 10.21 -7.37 5.39
C TYR A 84 10.60 -7.84 3.99
N MET A 85 11.87 -7.71 3.59
CA MET A 85 12.32 -7.96 2.21
C MET A 85 12.02 -9.37 1.70
N ASN A 86 12.09 -10.40 2.55
CA ASN A 86 11.73 -11.76 2.11
C ASN A 86 10.26 -11.85 1.68
N VAL A 87 9.35 -11.29 2.48
CA VAL A 87 7.90 -11.29 2.18
C VAL A 87 7.63 -10.43 0.94
N ILE A 88 8.25 -9.26 0.83
CA ILE A 88 8.11 -8.36 -0.32
C ILE A 88 8.61 -9.05 -1.61
N TYR A 89 9.73 -9.78 -1.53
CA TYR A 89 10.26 -10.54 -2.66
C TYR A 89 9.26 -11.59 -3.16
N GLN A 90 8.67 -12.38 -2.26
CA GLN A 90 7.66 -13.37 -2.65
C GLN A 90 6.45 -12.73 -3.32
N LEU A 91 5.93 -11.64 -2.74
CA LEU A 91 4.79 -10.91 -3.28
C LEU A 91 5.09 -10.30 -4.65
N THR A 92 6.24 -9.64 -4.81
CA THR A 92 6.61 -8.99 -6.07
C THR A 92 6.86 -10.01 -7.18
N ILE A 93 7.56 -11.11 -6.91
CA ILE A 93 7.77 -12.17 -7.93
C ILE A 93 6.45 -12.83 -8.33
N GLN A 94 5.54 -13.08 -7.39
CA GLN A 94 4.21 -13.59 -7.70
C GLN A 94 3.43 -12.59 -8.58
N ALA A 95 3.44 -11.31 -8.21
CA ALA A 95 2.75 -10.26 -8.96
C ALA A 95 3.28 -10.13 -10.39
N ILE A 96 4.60 -10.10 -10.55
CA ILE A 96 5.26 -9.99 -11.85
C ILE A 96 4.94 -11.17 -12.77
N LYS A 97 4.81 -12.39 -12.22
CA LYS A 97 4.63 -13.61 -13.02
C LYS A 97 3.18 -13.98 -13.29
N GLN A 98 2.27 -13.64 -12.38
CA GLN A 98 0.94 -14.28 -12.33
C GLN A 98 -0.22 -13.30 -12.15
N ASP A 99 0.03 -12.02 -11.93
CA ASP A 99 -1.02 -11.02 -11.68
C ASP A 99 -1.30 -10.17 -12.94
N GLU A 100 -2.33 -9.34 -12.85
CA GLU A 100 -2.72 -8.39 -13.89
C GLU A 100 -1.60 -7.38 -14.16
N GLU A 101 -1.44 -6.97 -15.42
CA GLU A 101 -0.34 -6.11 -15.88
C GLU A 101 -0.18 -4.84 -15.01
N VAL A 102 -1.30 -4.21 -14.62
CA VAL A 102 -1.29 -2.99 -13.81
C VAL A 102 -0.73 -3.17 -12.40
N VAL A 103 -0.78 -4.40 -11.86
CA VAL A 103 -0.19 -4.76 -10.55
C VAL A 103 1.26 -5.16 -10.75
N ALA A 104 1.54 -5.98 -11.77
CA ALA A 104 2.89 -6.40 -12.14
C ALA A 104 3.82 -5.19 -12.39
N LEU A 105 3.34 -4.16 -13.09
CA LEU A 105 4.11 -2.93 -13.34
C LEU A 105 4.49 -2.21 -12.04
N GLN A 106 3.62 -2.19 -11.02
CA GLN A 106 3.94 -1.57 -9.73
C GLN A 106 4.93 -2.43 -8.92
N ALA A 107 4.89 -3.74 -9.06
CA ALA A 107 5.89 -4.62 -8.47
C ALA A 107 7.27 -4.48 -9.14
N ILE A 108 7.33 -4.21 -10.45
CA ILE A 108 8.57 -3.86 -11.16
C ILE A 108 9.08 -2.50 -10.70
N GLU A 109 8.19 -1.50 -10.62
CA GLU A 109 8.53 -0.15 -10.16
C GLU A 109 9.18 -0.17 -8.78
N PHE A 110 8.67 -1.00 -7.86
CA PHE A 110 9.29 -1.17 -6.55
C PHE A 110 10.78 -1.51 -6.66
N TRP A 111 11.16 -2.45 -7.53
CA TRP A 111 12.57 -2.82 -7.72
C TRP A 111 13.37 -1.75 -8.43
N SER A 112 12.76 -0.98 -9.34
CA SER A 112 13.40 0.20 -9.93
C SER A 112 13.72 1.24 -8.84
N THR A 113 12.78 1.55 -7.96
CA THR A 113 12.98 2.45 -6.81
C THR A 113 14.11 1.95 -5.90
N ILE A 114 14.12 0.66 -5.55
CA ILE A 114 15.18 0.06 -4.71
C ILE A 114 16.56 0.16 -5.37
N ALA A 115 16.65 0.17 -6.70
CA ALA A 115 17.91 0.31 -7.40
C ALA A 115 18.41 1.77 -7.48
N GLU A 116 17.52 2.75 -7.26
CA GLU A 116 17.82 4.18 -7.30
C GLU A 116 18.19 4.76 -5.93
N GLU A 117 17.67 4.18 -4.84
CA GLU A 117 17.98 4.53 -3.45
C GLU A 117 19.24 3.82 -2.92
#